data_AF-A0A6B9KZ59-F1
#
_entry.id   AF-A0A6B9KZ59-F1
#
_cell.length_a   1.000
_cell.length_b   1.000
_cell.length_c   1.000
_cell.angle_alpha   90.00
_cell.angle_beta   90.00
_cell.angle_gamma   90.00
#
_symmetry.space_group_name_H-M   'P 1'
#
loop_
_entity.id
_entity.type
_entity.pdbx_description
1 polymer ?
#
loop_
_entity_poly.entity_id
_entity_poly.type
_entity_poly.pdbx_seq_one_letter_code
_entity_poly.pdbx_strand_id
1 'polypeptide(L)'
;MKTALFLLFALVFIAVEARFCTPGQRIRAPDGCNWCRCTKGGRIGGCTKMFCRKNLVKMDCKPGKKFKIDCNTCICSKEGKAAACTQKLCLKKRPKRSLINIEKSERNCKPGQNYMSKDRCKKCVCMKDGNSACTKVKC
;
A
#
# COMPACT_ATOMS: atom_id res chain seq x y z
N MET A 1 -31.31 31.82 -29.71
CA MET A 1 -29.92 31.35 -29.97
C MET A 1 -28.84 32.23 -29.34
N LYS A 2 -28.92 33.57 -29.43
CA LYS A 2 -27.86 34.48 -28.90
C LYS A 2 -27.61 34.35 -27.37
N THR A 3 -28.66 34.11 -26.58
CA THR A 3 -28.57 33.96 -25.12
C THR A 3 -27.75 32.74 -24.69
N ALA A 4 -27.89 31.61 -25.40
CA ALA A 4 -27.15 30.39 -25.10
C ALA A 4 -25.64 30.54 -25.36
N LEU A 5 -25.26 31.27 -26.41
CA LEU A 5 -23.86 31.55 -26.74
C LEU A 5 -23.21 32.46 -25.69
N PHE A 6 -23.91 33.50 -25.22
CA PHE A 6 -23.43 34.38 -24.16
C PHE A 6 -23.19 33.63 -22.84
N LEU A 7 -24.11 32.73 -22.46
CA LEU A 7 -23.93 31.88 -21.27
C LEU A 7 -22.72 30.96 -21.41
N LEU A 8 -22.50 30.37 -22.59
CA LEU A 8 -21.32 29.55 -22.86
C LEU A 8 -20.01 30.36 -22.73
N PHE A 9 -19.95 31.58 -23.30
CA PHE A 9 -18.77 32.45 -23.15
C PHE A 9 -18.53 32.87 -21.70
N ALA A 10 -19.57 33.21 -20.94
CA ALA A 10 -19.45 33.54 -19.53
C ALA A 10 -18.94 32.33 -18.71
N LEU A 11 -19.45 31.12 -18.97
CA LEU A 11 -18.97 29.90 -18.33
C LEU A 11 -17.52 29.58 -18.69
N VAL A 12 -17.10 29.81 -19.93
CA VAL A 12 -15.70 29.67 -20.36
C VAL A 12 -14.80 30.69 -19.66
N PHE A 13 -15.25 31.93 -19.46
CA PHE A 13 -14.49 32.97 -18.75
C PHE A 13 -14.39 32.70 -17.24
N ILE A 14 -15.46 32.21 -16.60
CA ILE A 14 -15.44 31.86 -15.17
C ILE A 14 -14.58 30.59 -14.92
N ALA A 15 -14.44 29.71 -15.91
CA ALA A 15 -13.64 28.49 -15.78
C ALA A 15 -12.12 28.74 -15.67
N VAL A 16 -11.63 29.94 -16.02
CA VAL A 16 -10.19 30.28 -15.95
C VAL A 16 -9.88 31.09 -14.70
N GLU A 17 -10.29 30.61 -13.53
CA GLU A 17 -9.58 30.94 -12.29
C GLU A 17 -8.24 30.17 -12.23
N ALA A 18 -7.37 30.44 -13.20
CA ALA A 18 -5.98 30.04 -13.08
C ALA A 18 -5.42 30.84 -11.89
N ARG A 19 -5.09 30.15 -10.78
CA ARG A 19 -4.44 30.77 -9.62
C ARG A 19 -3.09 31.33 -10.06
N PHE A 20 -3.08 32.58 -10.49
CA PHE A 20 -1.87 33.30 -10.81
C PHE A 20 -1.15 33.66 -9.51
N CYS A 21 0.17 33.59 -9.55
CA CYS A 21 1.02 33.97 -8.45
C CYS A 21 2.26 34.70 -8.98
N THR A 22 2.88 35.54 -8.16
CA THR A 22 3.99 36.39 -8.61
C THR A 22 5.19 35.54 -9.01
N PRO A 23 5.78 35.73 -10.21
CA PRO A 23 6.96 34.99 -10.65
C PRO A 23 8.07 34.93 -9.58
N GLY A 24 8.59 33.73 -9.31
CA GLY A 24 9.64 33.50 -8.31
C GLY A 24 9.15 33.40 -6.85
N GLN A 25 7.93 33.84 -6.54
CA GLN A 25 7.33 33.74 -5.21
C GLN A 25 7.22 32.28 -4.75
N ARG A 26 7.34 32.08 -3.43
CA ARG A 26 6.94 30.83 -2.76
C ARG A 26 5.52 30.99 -2.21
N ILE A 27 4.63 30.10 -2.62
CA ILE A 27 3.25 30.05 -2.15
C ILE A 27 2.99 28.75 -1.41
N ARG A 28 2.01 28.77 -0.51
CA ARG A 28 1.52 27.56 0.15
C ARG A 28 0.68 26.74 -0.83
N ALA A 29 0.94 25.45 -0.91
CA ALA A 29 0.19 24.52 -1.73
C ALA A 29 -1.26 24.39 -1.22
N PRO A 30 -2.21 23.92 -2.06
CA PRO A 30 -3.60 23.71 -1.66
C PRO A 30 -3.79 22.73 -0.48
N ASP A 31 -2.79 21.88 -0.21
CA ASP A 31 -2.79 21.00 0.96
C ASP A 31 -2.48 21.73 2.29
N GLY A 32 -2.20 23.03 2.24
CA GLY A 32 -1.93 23.88 3.40
C GLY A 32 -0.57 23.63 4.06
N CYS A 33 0.32 22.84 3.45
CA CYS A 33 1.53 22.33 4.08
C CYS A 33 2.75 22.46 3.18
N ASN A 34 2.66 21.98 1.93
CA ASN A 34 3.76 22.07 0.98
C ASN A 34 3.96 23.50 0.48
N TRP A 35 5.16 23.77 -0.02
CA TRP A 35 5.53 25.04 -0.62
C TRP A 35 5.73 24.85 -2.12
N CYS A 36 5.07 25.66 -2.93
CA CYS A 36 5.24 25.68 -4.38
C CYS A 36 6.00 26.94 -4.80
N ARG A 37 6.80 26.82 -5.87
CA ARG A 37 7.46 27.97 -6.48
C ARG A 37 6.70 28.41 -7.72
N CYS A 38 6.44 29.70 -7.83
CA CYS A 38 5.79 30.28 -8.99
C CYS A 38 6.75 30.35 -10.18
N THR A 39 6.26 29.90 -11.33
CA THR A 39 6.96 29.94 -12.62
C THR A 39 7.07 31.37 -13.16
N LYS A 40 7.92 31.59 -14.17
CA LYS A 40 8.03 32.88 -14.87
C LYS A 40 6.70 33.35 -15.48
N GLY A 41 5.86 32.43 -15.94
CA GLY A 41 4.54 32.72 -16.49
C GLY A 41 3.43 32.90 -15.43
N GLY A 42 3.79 33.15 -14.18
CA GLY A 42 2.85 33.40 -13.08
C GLY A 42 1.99 32.21 -12.67
N ARG A 43 2.35 30.98 -13.07
CA ARG A 43 1.64 29.74 -12.67
C ARG A 43 2.31 29.05 -11.51
N ILE A 44 1.55 28.31 -10.72
CA ILE A 44 2.06 27.37 -9.71
C ILE A 44 2.99 26.36 -10.40
N GLY A 45 4.26 26.34 -10.00
CA GLY A 45 5.25 25.37 -10.48
C GLY A 45 5.42 24.20 -9.52
N GLY A 46 6.63 23.64 -9.51
CA GLY A 46 6.97 22.53 -8.63
C GLY A 46 6.77 22.85 -7.14
N CYS A 47 6.29 21.86 -6.40
CA CYS A 47 6.08 21.94 -4.96
C CYS A 47 7.00 20.99 -4.20
N THR A 48 7.31 21.33 -2.95
CA THR A 48 7.92 20.38 -2.00
C THR A 48 7.00 19.17 -1.79
N LYS A 49 7.56 18.05 -1.34
CA LYS A 49 6.81 16.85 -0.92
C LYS A 49 7.10 16.50 0.54
N MET A 50 6.56 17.28 1.45
CA MET A 50 6.62 17.08 2.91
C MET A 50 5.55 16.10 3.37
N PHE A 51 5.80 15.41 4.49
CA PHE A 51 4.80 14.59 5.18
C PHE A 51 3.80 15.49 5.91
N CYS A 52 2.75 15.90 5.19
CA CYS A 52 1.68 16.74 5.73
C CYS A 52 0.77 15.96 6.69
N ARG A 53 0.12 16.67 7.63
CA ARG A 53 -0.71 16.05 8.68
C ARG A 53 -1.77 15.06 8.16
N LYS A 54 -2.34 15.31 6.97
CA LYS A 54 -3.29 14.41 6.32
C LYS A 54 -2.72 13.02 6.01
N ASN A 55 -1.40 12.89 5.92
CA ASN A 55 -0.70 11.64 5.63
C ASN A 55 -0.18 10.94 6.89
N LEU A 56 -0.53 11.45 8.08
CA LEU A 56 -0.14 10.82 9.33
C LEU A 56 -1.14 9.74 9.71
N VAL A 57 -0.61 8.59 10.11
CA VAL A 57 -1.42 7.54 10.75
C VAL A 57 -1.65 7.95 12.20
N LYS A 58 -2.90 8.14 12.60
CA LYS A 58 -3.25 8.41 14.00
C LYS A 58 -3.08 7.12 14.81
N MET A 59 -2.20 7.14 15.80
CA MET A 59 -1.94 6.01 16.70
C MET A 59 -1.13 6.46 17.91
N ASP A 60 -1.28 5.76 19.02
CA ASP A 60 -0.33 5.88 20.12
C ASP A 60 0.98 5.17 19.78
N CYS A 61 2.08 5.89 19.88
CA CYS A 61 3.42 5.39 19.62
C CYS A 61 4.46 6.11 20.48
N LYS A 62 5.64 5.50 20.65
CA LYS A 62 6.73 6.13 21.40
C LYS A 62 7.34 7.29 20.60
N PRO A 63 7.39 8.54 21.10
CA PRO A 63 7.90 9.68 20.37
C PRO A 63 9.27 9.43 19.71
N GLY A 64 9.40 9.81 18.43
CA GLY A 64 10.63 9.65 17.64
C GLY A 64 11.00 8.20 17.28
N LYS A 65 10.29 7.19 17.79
CA LYS A 65 10.58 5.79 17.50
C LYS A 65 10.27 5.45 16.04
N LYS A 66 11.20 4.73 15.41
CA LYS A 66 11.00 4.10 14.10
C LYS A 66 10.40 2.71 14.26
N PHE A 67 9.44 2.36 13.40
CA PHE A 67 8.78 1.07 13.38
C PHE A 67 8.25 0.73 11.97
N LYS A 68 7.65 -0.45 11.81
CA LYS A 68 7.08 -0.92 10.54
C LYS A 68 5.57 -1.09 10.66
N ILE A 69 4.84 -0.62 9.65
CA ILE A 69 3.48 -1.07 9.33
C ILE A 69 3.59 -1.78 7.99
N ASP A 70 3.31 -3.08 7.95
CA ASP A 70 3.59 -3.93 6.80
C ASP A 70 5.03 -3.73 6.31
N CYS A 71 5.21 -3.31 5.06
CA CYS A 71 6.51 -3.01 4.47
C CYS A 71 6.98 -1.56 4.69
N ASN A 72 6.10 -0.68 5.16
CA ASN A 72 6.34 0.75 5.29
C ASN A 72 7.10 1.09 6.57
N THR A 73 8.11 1.96 6.45
CA THR A 73 8.84 2.49 7.60
C THR A 73 8.14 3.73 8.12
N CYS A 74 7.85 3.75 9.41
CA CYS A 74 7.19 4.84 10.09
C CYS A 74 8.11 5.47 11.14
N ILE A 75 7.94 6.77 11.39
CA ILE A 75 8.51 7.49 12.53
C ILE A 75 7.39 8.16 13.33
N CYS A 76 7.38 7.92 14.64
CA CYS A 76 6.40 8.51 15.55
C CYS A 76 6.64 10.02 15.73
N SER A 77 5.56 10.80 15.82
CA SER A 77 5.57 12.23 16.10
C SER A 77 6.10 12.52 17.50
N LYS A 78 6.48 13.77 17.77
CA LYS A 78 6.94 14.21 19.10
C LYS A 78 5.86 14.07 20.18
N GLU A 79 4.60 14.21 19.79
CA GLU A 79 3.44 14.08 20.69
C GLU A 79 3.08 12.63 21.00
N GLY A 80 3.62 11.65 20.26
CA GLY A 80 3.32 10.24 20.46
C GLY A 80 1.93 9.81 19.95
N LYS A 81 1.20 10.68 19.23
CA LYS A 81 -0.20 10.46 18.79
C LYS A 81 -0.36 10.20 17.29
N ALA A 82 0.72 10.25 16.53
CA ALA A 82 0.68 10.02 15.10
C ALA A 82 2.04 9.57 14.56
N ALA A 83 2.06 8.97 13.37
CA ALA A 83 3.31 8.59 12.70
C ALA A 83 3.31 8.96 11.21
N ALA A 84 4.48 9.38 10.71
CA ALA A 84 4.72 9.57 9.29
C ALA A 84 5.35 8.31 8.71
N CYS A 85 4.71 7.72 7.70
CA CYS A 85 5.12 6.45 7.10
C CYS A 85 5.47 6.60 5.63
N THR A 86 6.41 5.81 5.13
CA THR A 86 6.58 5.63 3.68
C THR A 86 5.27 5.12 3.05
N GLN A 87 5.06 5.35 1.75
CA GLN A 87 3.85 4.92 1.02
C GLN A 87 4.18 3.88 -0.06
N LYS A 88 4.84 2.81 0.33
CA LYS A 88 5.09 1.65 -0.54
C LYS A 88 3.81 0.82 -0.64
N LEU A 89 3.47 0.38 -1.85
CA LEU A 89 2.49 -0.67 -2.05
C LEU A 89 3.07 -1.98 -1.48
N CYS A 90 2.49 -2.46 -0.37
CA CYS A 90 2.96 -3.67 0.27
C CYS A 90 2.32 -4.89 -0.38
N LEU A 91 3.15 -5.80 -0.89
CA LEU A 91 2.67 -7.10 -1.35
C LEU A 91 2.10 -7.86 -0.16
N LYS A 92 0.81 -8.18 -0.20
CA LYS A 92 0.24 -9.16 0.73
C LYS A 92 1.00 -10.45 0.50
N LYS A 93 1.71 -10.94 1.52
CA LYS A 93 2.21 -12.32 1.48
C LYS A 93 0.97 -13.18 1.27
N ARG A 94 0.88 -13.90 0.14
CA ARG A 94 -0.07 -15.02 0.06
C ARG A 94 0.23 -15.85 1.32
N PRO A 95 -0.78 -16.29 2.10
CA PRO A 95 -0.50 -17.27 3.13
C PRO A 95 0.33 -18.34 2.43
N LYS A 96 1.50 -18.70 3.00
CA LYS A 96 2.29 -19.81 2.44
C LYS A 96 1.26 -20.90 2.23
N ARG A 97 0.91 -21.21 0.98
CA ARG A 97 0.12 -22.40 0.71
C ARG A 97 1.05 -23.46 1.23
N SER A 98 0.78 -24.00 2.42
CA SER A 98 1.52 -25.16 2.87
C SER A 98 1.32 -26.15 1.74
N LEU A 99 2.33 -26.37 0.92
CA LEU A 99 2.23 -27.22 -0.29
C LEU A 99 1.83 -28.64 0.11
N ILE A 100 2.07 -28.94 1.39
CA ILE A 100 1.76 -30.16 2.08
C ILE A 100 0.56 -29.98 3.04
N ASN A 101 -0.35 -30.93 3.03
CA ASN A 101 -1.16 -31.28 4.20
C ASN A 101 -0.34 -32.24 5.05
N ILE A 102 -0.44 -32.12 6.37
CA ILE A 102 -0.04 -33.20 7.27
C ILE A 102 -1.29 -34.05 7.50
N GLU A 103 -1.28 -35.26 6.97
CA GLU A 103 -2.38 -36.23 7.09
C GLU A 103 -1.86 -37.43 7.87
N LYS A 104 -2.72 -38.13 8.61
CA LYS A 104 -2.33 -39.40 9.22
C LYS A 104 -2.00 -40.39 8.09
N SER A 105 -0.91 -41.16 8.21
CA SER A 105 -0.59 -42.12 7.17
C SER A 105 -1.71 -43.16 7.03
N GLU A 106 -2.26 -43.30 5.82
CA GLU A 106 -3.31 -44.28 5.48
C GLU A 106 -2.76 -45.71 5.33
N ARG A 107 -1.45 -45.90 5.50
CA ARG A 107 -0.75 -47.17 5.28
C ARG A 107 0.48 -47.31 6.17
N ASN A 108 0.90 -48.54 6.41
CA ASN A 108 2.22 -48.82 6.99
C ASN A 108 3.28 -48.34 6.00
N CYS A 109 3.86 -47.16 6.27
CA CYS A 109 4.96 -46.59 5.50
C CYS A 109 6.20 -46.49 6.37
N LYS A 110 7.38 -46.59 5.76
CA LYS A 110 8.65 -46.32 6.45
C LYS A 110 8.94 -44.82 6.42
N PRO A 111 9.47 -44.21 7.49
CA PRO A 111 9.87 -42.80 7.45
C PRO A 111 10.77 -42.49 6.24
N GLY A 112 10.47 -41.40 5.54
CA GLY A 112 11.15 -41.00 4.29
C GLY A 112 10.60 -41.65 3.02
N GLN A 113 9.72 -42.65 3.12
CA GLN A 113 9.13 -43.29 1.96
C GLN A 113 8.15 -42.37 1.22
N ASN A 114 8.29 -42.29 -0.10
CA ASN A 114 7.34 -41.61 -0.98
C ASN A 114 6.26 -42.57 -1.47
N TYR A 115 5.01 -42.11 -1.54
CA TYR A 115 3.89 -42.92 -2.05
C TYR A 115 2.75 -42.03 -2.56
N MET A 116 1.76 -42.62 -3.25
CA MET A 116 0.51 -41.94 -3.63
C MET A 116 -0.62 -42.28 -2.64
N SER A 117 -1.47 -41.30 -2.29
CA SER A 117 -2.68 -41.50 -1.47
C SER A 117 -3.58 -42.61 -2.02
N LYS A 118 -4.52 -43.13 -1.21
CA LYS A 118 -5.38 -44.26 -1.59
C LYS A 118 -6.14 -44.06 -2.91
N ASP A 119 -6.60 -42.84 -3.17
CA ASP A 119 -7.26 -42.43 -4.41
C ASP A 119 -6.30 -42.20 -5.61
N ARG A 120 -4.99 -42.42 -5.42
CA ARG A 120 -3.93 -42.18 -6.41
C ARG A 120 -3.86 -40.74 -6.92
N CYS A 121 -4.23 -39.77 -6.10
CA CYS A 121 -4.28 -38.36 -6.49
C CYS A 121 -3.16 -37.49 -5.88
N LYS A 122 -2.83 -37.68 -4.59
CA LYS A 122 -1.83 -36.89 -3.86
C LYS A 122 -0.50 -37.65 -3.76
N LYS A 123 0.62 -36.94 -3.94
CA LYS A 123 1.97 -37.47 -3.62
C LYS A 123 2.26 -37.20 -2.15
N CYS A 124 2.70 -38.21 -1.42
CA CYS A 124 2.92 -38.17 0.02
C CYS A 124 4.34 -38.62 0.37
N VAL A 125 4.90 -38.04 1.43
CA VAL A 125 6.10 -38.54 2.10
C VAL A 125 5.76 -38.91 3.55
N CYS A 126 6.15 -40.11 3.95
CA CYS A 126 5.97 -40.62 5.30
C CYS A 126 6.95 -39.93 6.27
N MET A 127 6.45 -39.41 7.38
CA MET A 127 7.25 -38.76 8.42
C MET A 127 7.51 -39.72 9.58
N LYS A 128 8.45 -39.35 10.46
CA LYS A 128 8.88 -40.17 11.60
C LYS A 128 7.79 -40.35 12.67
N ASP A 129 6.83 -39.43 12.73
CA ASP A 129 5.72 -39.44 13.69
C ASP A 129 4.51 -40.29 13.23
N GLY A 130 4.63 -40.99 12.09
CA GLY A 130 3.53 -41.77 11.51
C GLY A 130 2.52 -40.95 10.72
N ASN A 131 2.70 -39.63 10.62
CA ASN A 131 1.96 -38.79 9.70
C ASN A 131 2.64 -38.75 8.32
N SER A 132 1.95 -38.20 7.34
CA SER A 132 2.41 -38.07 5.97
C SER A 132 2.17 -36.66 5.46
N ALA A 133 3.22 -36.08 4.88
CA ALA A 133 3.12 -34.79 4.22
C ALA A 133 2.71 -35.02 2.75
N CYS A 134 1.47 -34.68 2.41
CA CYS A 134 0.87 -34.94 1.10
C CYS A 134 0.63 -33.65 0.31
N THR A 135 0.86 -33.66 -1.00
CA THR A 135 0.57 -32.52 -1.88
C THR A 135 -0.89 -32.08 -1.76
N LYS A 136 -1.14 -30.78 -1.63
CA LYS A 136 -2.49 -30.20 -1.66
C LYS A 136 -3.06 -30.12 -3.08
N VAL A 137 -3.41 -31.27 -3.64
CA VAL A 137 -4.22 -31.36 -4.86
C VAL A 137 -5.64 -31.69 -4.46
N LYS A 138 -6.63 -31.07 -5.11
CA LYS A 138 -8.02 -31.46 -4.95
C LYS A 138 -8.23 -32.77 -5.71
N CYS A 139 -8.71 -33.76 -4.98
CA CYS A 139 -9.36 -34.96 -5.45
C CYS A 139 -10.84 -34.77 -5.04
#